data_AF-A0A1N6RRU6-F1
#
_entry.id   AF-A0A1N6RRU6-F1
#
_cell.length_a   1.000
_cell.length_b   1.000
_cell.length_c   1.000
_cell.angle_alpha   90.00
_cell.angle_beta   90.00
_cell.angle_gamma   90.00
#
_symmetry.space_group_name_H-M   'P 1'
#
loop_
_entity.id
_entity.type
_entity.pdbx_description
1 polymer ?
#
loop_
_entity_poly.entity_id
_entity_poly.type
_entity_poly.pdbx_seq_one_letter_code
_entity_poly.pdbx_strand_id
1 'polypeptide(L)'
;MKQIYQFVTLLCFVPIGLLAQYSQSFDSATIPADWTVINGGDSGTWETLDSYDSSFNAPHSGSHFLGLEYGSTAHDDYVISPAIVVTAGVSDKLTFWARNRGSGLAETVDVKVSTTTPTVAGLTNTLATAVKPPTSWNQYTYDLTPYVGQTIYIAFHSTTEDIWFIGIDDFQISANNLAVSDVKADNSRASIYPNPVKDILYIKNKTKISEINIYDFSGKLVKKEMMGLENGTINVSELAAGNYIIKIKDKETEKGYKIIKK
;
A
#
# COMPACT_ATOMS: atom_id res chain seq x y z
N MET A 1 -34.05 -28.84 -48.22
CA MET A 1 -34.12 -27.95 -47.05
C MET A 1 -33.00 -28.30 -46.09
N LYS A 2 -31.90 -27.55 -46.06
CA LYS A 2 -30.80 -27.70 -45.09
C LYS A 2 -30.70 -26.37 -44.34
N GLN A 3 -31.05 -26.37 -43.07
CA GLN A 3 -30.92 -25.22 -42.17
C GLN A 3 -29.47 -25.12 -41.70
N ILE A 4 -28.83 -23.98 -41.97
CA ILE A 4 -27.49 -23.63 -41.51
C ILE A 4 -27.66 -22.87 -40.20
N TYR A 5 -27.17 -23.41 -39.08
CA TYR A 5 -27.09 -22.69 -37.81
C TYR A 5 -25.77 -21.92 -37.76
N GLN A 6 -25.85 -20.59 -37.82
CA GLN A 6 -24.73 -19.69 -37.50
C GLN A 6 -24.53 -19.68 -35.98
N PHE A 7 -23.38 -20.18 -35.53
CA PHE A 7 -22.90 -20.01 -34.16
C PHE A 7 -22.31 -18.60 -34.04
N VAL A 8 -23.01 -17.68 -33.38
CA VAL A 8 -22.47 -16.38 -32.99
C VAL A 8 -21.77 -16.56 -31.65
N THR A 9 -20.44 -16.56 -31.66
CA THR A 9 -19.64 -16.54 -30.43
C THR A 9 -19.76 -15.16 -29.81
N LEU A 10 -20.62 -15.04 -28.80
CA LEU A 10 -20.72 -13.85 -27.96
C LEU A 10 -19.45 -13.78 -27.10
N LEU A 11 -18.51 -12.90 -27.46
CA LEU A 11 -17.39 -12.56 -26.58
C LEU A 11 -17.96 -11.76 -25.40
N CYS A 12 -18.27 -12.45 -24.30
CA CYS A 12 -18.51 -11.80 -23.03
C CYS A 12 -17.19 -11.16 -22.57
N PHE A 13 -17.04 -9.86 -22.78
CA PHE A 13 -16.12 -9.05 -21.99
C PHE A 13 -16.63 -9.07 -20.55
N VAL A 14 -16.10 -9.99 -19.75
CA VAL A 14 -16.22 -9.90 -18.30
C VAL A 14 -15.46 -8.63 -17.89
N PRO A 15 -16.07 -7.71 -17.14
CA PRO A 15 -15.32 -6.59 -16.60
C PRO A 15 -14.24 -7.18 -15.68
N ILE A 16 -12.97 -6.95 -16.00
CA ILE A 16 -11.85 -7.22 -15.08
C ILE A 16 -11.95 -6.18 -13.97
N GLY A 17 -12.88 -6.43 -13.03
CA GLY A 17 -12.71 -5.95 -11.68
C GLY A 17 -11.64 -6.83 -11.04
N LEU A 18 -10.41 -6.32 -10.93
CA LEU A 18 -9.44 -6.85 -9.99
C LEU A 18 -9.98 -6.56 -8.59
N LEU A 19 -10.87 -7.43 -8.13
CA LEU A 19 -11.43 -7.43 -6.77
C LEU A 19 -10.45 -8.16 -5.86
N ALA A 20 -10.24 -7.58 -4.68
CA ALA A 20 -9.30 -7.95 -3.62
C ALA A 20 -8.77 -9.39 -3.68
N GLN A 21 -7.46 -9.53 -3.76
CA GLN A 21 -6.83 -10.72 -3.18
C GLN A 21 -6.90 -10.60 -1.65
N TYR A 22 -6.88 -11.75 -1.00
CA TYR A 22 -7.27 -12.00 0.38
C TYR A 22 -7.27 -10.78 1.32
N SER A 23 -8.40 -10.52 1.97
CA SER A 23 -8.56 -9.45 2.96
C SER A 23 -9.12 -10.00 4.27
N GLN A 24 -8.62 -9.47 5.38
CA GLN A 24 -9.10 -9.75 6.72
C GLN A 24 -9.25 -8.43 7.49
N SER A 25 -10.51 -8.05 7.78
CA SER A 25 -10.85 -6.83 8.54
C SER A 25 -10.94 -7.04 10.05
N PHE A 26 -10.88 -8.28 10.53
CA PHE A 26 -10.97 -8.64 11.95
C PHE A 26 -12.26 -8.21 12.65
N ASP A 27 -13.33 -7.90 11.92
CA ASP A 27 -14.66 -7.46 12.38
C ASP A 27 -15.48 -8.46 13.23
N SER A 28 -14.85 -9.48 13.77
CA SER A 28 -15.48 -10.47 14.63
C SER A 28 -14.89 -10.40 16.03
N ALA A 29 -15.70 -10.75 17.03
CA ALA A 29 -15.24 -10.85 18.43
C ALA A 29 -14.25 -11.99 18.68
N THR A 30 -13.96 -12.81 17.68
CA THR A 30 -12.95 -13.87 17.73
C THR A 30 -12.07 -13.82 16.50
N ILE A 31 -10.78 -14.12 16.66
CA ILE A 31 -9.87 -14.34 15.54
C ILE A 31 -10.48 -15.39 14.59
N PRO A 32 -10.49 -15.14 13.27
CA PRO A 32 -11.04 -16.09 12.30
C PRO A 32 -10.39 -17.48 12.41
N ALA A 33 -11.19 -18.53 12.26
CA ALA A 33 -10.75 -19.90 12.50
C ALA A 33 -9.66 -20.41 11.53
N ASP A 34 -9.45 -19.73 10.41
CA ASP A 34 -8.40 -20.03 9.43
C ASP A 34 -7.06 -19.34 9.76
N TRP A 35 -7.03 -18.42 10.72
CA TRP A 35 -5.81 -17.87 11.28
C TRP A 35 -5.29 -18.75 12.42
N THR A 36 -3.96 -18.87 12.50
CA THR A 36 -3.29 -19.63 13.56
C THR A 36 -2.70 -18.69 14.58
N VAL A 37 -3.06 -18.86 15.85
CA VAL A 37 -2.46 -18.13 16.98
C VAL A 37 -1.54 -19.08 17.73
N ILE A 38 -0.31 -18.64 18.00
CA ILE A 38 0.68 -19.39 18.78
C ILE A 38 1.17 -18.47 19.89
N ASN A 39 0.86 -18.84 21.13
CA ASN A 39 1.41 -18.20 22.31
C ASN A 39 2.62 -19.02 22.81
N GLY A 40 3.82 -18.49 22.60
CA GLY A 40 5.07 -19.04 23.14
C GLY A 40 5.62 -18.29 24.36
N GLY A 41 5.00 -17.16 24.72
CA GLY A 41 5.50 -16.22 25.71
C GLY A 41 4.72 -16.27 27.02
N ASP A 42 4.10 -15.16 27.36
CA ASP A 42 3.35 -14.95 28.59
C ASP A 42 1.93 -15.56 28.51
N SER A 43 1.02 -15.18 29.41
CA SER A 43 -0.36 -15.67 29.35
C SER A 43 -1.25 -14.90 28.36
N GLY A 44 -0.87 -13.67 27.99
CA GLY A 44 -1.54 -12.88 26.96
C GLY A 44 -1.15 -13.35 25.57
N THR A 45 -2.00 -13.09 24.58
CA THR A 45 -1.66 -13.33 23.16
C THR A 45 -2.55 -12.48 22.27
N TRP A 46 -2.40 -12.61 20.95
CA TRP A 46 -3.22 -11.92 19.97
C TRP A 46 -4.71 -12.22 20.14
N GLU A 47 -5.53 -11.19 20.16
CA GLU A 47 -6.99 -11.30 20.23
C GLU A 47 -7.67 -10.23 19.36
N THR A 48 -8.99 -10.31 19.21
CA THR A 48 -9.79 -9.30 18.50
C THR A 48 -10.51 -8.41 19.50
N LEU A 49 -10.39 -7.08 19.36
CA LEU A 49 -11.02 -6.10 20.26
C LEU A 49 -11.76 -5.03 19.47
N ASP A 50 -12.81 -4.45 20.06
CA ASP A 50 -13.48 -3.25 19.54
C ASP A 50 -12.85 -1.95 20.09
N SER A 51 -12.17 -2.05 21.23
CA SER A 51 -11.52 -0.99 21.97
C SER A 51 -10.55 -1.57 22.99
N TYR A 52 -9.54 -0.79 23.39
CA TYR A 52 -8.62 -1.12 24.48
C TYR A 52 -8.81 -0.17 25.68
N ASP A 53 -8.70 1.14 25.44
CA ASP A 53 -8.95 2.16 26.46
C ASP A 53 -9.55 3.43 25.82
N SER A 54 -9.72 4.51 26.59
CA SER A 54 -10.28 5.76 26.08
C SER A 54 -9.43 6.46 25.01
N SER A 55 -8.14 6.13 24.89
CA SER A 55 -7.20 6.68 23.91
C SER A 55 -7.05 5.80 22.66
N PHE A 56 -7.38 4.51 22.79
CA PHE A 56 -7.49 3.53 21.71
C PHE A 56 -8.87 2.89 21.78
N ASN A 57 -9.88 3.62 21.32
CA ASN A 57 -11.29 3.28 21.46
C ASN A 57 -12.01 2.97 20.14
N ALA A 58 -11.27 2.77 19.04
CA ALA A 58 -11.87 2.46 17.75
C ALA A 58 -10.90 1.68 16.84
N PRO A 59 -11.42 0.72 16.05
CA PRO A 59 -10.68 0.08 14.96
C PRO A 59 -10.31 1.11 13.88
N HIS A 60 -9.48 0.70 12.91
CA HIS A 60 -9.22 1.54 11.74
C HIS A 60 -10.47 1.58 10.84
N SER A 61 -11.11 0.43 10.67
CA SER A 61 -12.36 0.30 9.94
C SER A 61 -13.30 -0.71 10.61
N GLY A 62 -14.58 -0.68 10.29
CA GLY A 62 -15.52 -1.67 10.83
C GLY A 62 -15.73 -1.57 12.35
N SER A 63 -15.60 -2.68 13.04
CA SER A 63 -16.08 -2.92 14.41
C SER A 63 -15.03 -3.50 15.36
N HIS A 64 -14.04 -4.21 14.84
CA HIS A 64 -13.01 -4.86 15.65
C HIS A 64 -11.67 -4.81 14.91
N PHE A 65 -10.59 -4.97 15.65
CA PHE A 65 -9.23 -5.03 15.14
C PHE A 65 -8.45 -6.11 15.91
N LEU A 66 -7.32 -6.55 15.35
CA LEU A 66 -6.41 -7.49 15.98
C LEU A 66 -5.50 -6.74 16.97
N GLY A 67 -5.45 -7.15 18.23
CA GLY A 67 -4.67 -6.49 19.28
C GLY A 67 -3.77 -7.43 20.05
N LEU A 68 -2.75 -6.84 20.68
CA LEU A 68 -1.88 -7.51 21.65
C LEU A 68 -1.65 -6.53 22.81
N GLU A 69 -2.01 -6.97 24.02
CA GLU A 69 -1.82 -6.24 25.28
C GLU A 69 -0.51 -6.67 25.96
N TYR A 70 0.09 -5.73 26.70
CA TYR A 70 1.33 -5.94 27.43
C TYR A 70 1.30 -7.20 28.31
N GLY A 71 2.40 -7.96 28.26
CA GLY A 71 2.76 -8.97 29.24
C GLY A 71 3.85 -8.48 30.19
N SER A 72 3.79 -8.88 31.47
CA SER A 72 4.91 -8.69 32.42
C SER A 72 6.07 -9.67 32.19
N THR A 73 5.93 -10.54 31.18
CA THR A 73 6.95 -11.43 30.66
C THR A 73 6.99 -11.19 29.16
N ALA A 74 8.17 -11.28 28.56
CA ALA A 74 8.31 -11.08 27.13
C ALA A 74 7.36 -12.00 26.35
N HIS A 75 6.67 -11.42 25.37
CA HIS A 75 5.91 -12.15 24.38
C HIS A 75 6.82 -13.11 23.59
N ASP A 76 6.20 -14.12 22.99
CA ASP A 76 6.74 -14.86 21.84
C ASP A 76 5.53 -15.31 21.03
N ASP A 77 4.76 -14.30 20.62
CA ASP A 77 3.38 -14.44 20.21
C ASP A 77 3.22 -14.21 18.72
N TYR A 78 2.62 -15.19 18.06
CA TYR A 78 2.41 -15.21 16.62
C TYR A 78 0.92 -15.25 16.29
N VAL A 79 0.54 -14.48 15.29
CA VAL A 79 -0.73 -14.63 14.61
C VAL A 79 -0.46 -14.73 13.11
N ILE A 80 -0.84 -15.86 12.54
CA ILE A 80 -0.40 -16.33 11.22
C ILE A 80 -1.61 -16.43 10.31
N SER A 81 -1.52 -15.80 9.14
CA SER A 81 -2.56 -15.84 8.11
C SER A 81 -2.80 -17.27 7.60
N PRO A 82 -3.93 -17.50 6.91
CA PRO A 82 -4.11 -18.68 6.06
C PRO A 82 -3.07 -18.72 4.92
N ALA A 83 -3.10 -19.84 4.18
CA ALA A 83 -2.29 -20.02 2.99
C ALA A 83 -2.68 -19.02 1.88
N ILE A 84 -1.71 -18.31 1.35
CA ILE A 84 -1.87 -17.30 0.31
C ILE A 84 -1.00 -17.67 -0.89
N VAL A 85 -1.61 -17.86 -2.07
CA VAL A 85 -0.86 -18.06 -3.32
C VAL A 85 -0.45 -16.69 -3.88
N VAL A 86 0.85 -16.46 -4.03
CA VAL A 86 1.37 -15.19 -4.57
C VAL A 86 1.43 -15.25 -6.08
N THR A 87 0.70 -14.35 -6.73
CA THR A 87 0.57 -14.23 -8.18
C THR A 87 0.98 -12.82 -8.60
N ALA A 88 1.92 -12.71 -9.53
CA ALA A 88 2.40 -11.42 -10.04
C ALA A 88 1.24 -10.58 -10.61
N GLY A 89 1.20 -9.30 -10.23
CA GLY A 89 0.17 -8.34 -10.60
C GLY A 89 -1.20 -8.59 -9.95
N VAL A 90 -1.30 -9.52 -9.00
CA VAL A 90 -2.55 -9.82 -8.30
C VAL A 90 -2.36 -9.77 -6.78
N SER A 91 -1.34 -10.46 -6.22
CA SER A 91 -1.15 -10.77 -4.76
C SER A 91 0.26 -10.50 -4.28
N ASP A 92 1.01 -9.76 -5.07
CA ASP A 92 2.41 -9.47 -4.88
C ASP A 92 2.65 -8.27 -3.96
N LYS A 93 1.65 -7.86 -3.15
CA LYS A 93 1.77 -6.81 -2.14
C LYS A 93 0.94 -7.13 -0.89
N LEU A 94 1.58 -7.01 0.27
CA LEU A 94 0.91 -6.98 1.58
C LEU A 94 0.65 -5.53 1.99
N THR A 95 -0.54 -5.25 2.51
CA THR A 95 -0.83 -4.04 3.28
C THR A 95 -1.58 -4.36 4.56
N PHE A 96 -1.37 -3.56 5.61
CA PHE A 96 -2.18 -3.56 6.83
C PHE A 96 -2.08 -2.19 7.49
N TRP A 97 -3.02 -1.87 8.36
CA TRP A 97 -2.97 -0.70 9.22
C TRP A 97 -2.52 -1.10 10.61
N ALA A 98 -1.70 -0.26 11.24
CA ALA A 98 -1.31 -0.49 12.62
C ALA A 98 -1.18 0.82 13.39
N ARG A 99 -1.40 0.76 14.70
CA ARG A 99 -1.12 1.85 15.63
C ARG A 99 -0.74 1.33 17.01
N ASN A 100 -0.01 2.15 17.73
CA ASN A 100 0.26 1.99 19.15
C ASN A 100 -0.79 2.72 19.99
N ARG A 101 -1.00 2.25 21.22
CA ARG A 101 -1.80 2.98 22.20
C ARG A 101 -1.15 4.30 22.60
N GLY A 102 0.17 4.33 22.79
CA GLY A 102 0.91 5.52 23.20
C GLY A 102 2.35 5.53 22.72
N SER A 103 3.03 6.68 22.80
CA SER A 103 4.41 6.84 22.31
C SER A 103 5.49 6.51 23.36
N GLY A 104 5.14 6.53 24.65
CA GLY A 104 6.07 6.28 25.76
C GLY A 104 6.47 4.82 25.91
N LEU A 105 5.50 3.91 25.77
CA LEU A 105 5.68 2.46 25.70
C LEU A 105 5.02 1.98 24.42
N ALA A 106 5.80 2.00 23.34
CA ALA A 106 5.32 1.72 22.00
C ALA A 106 5.87 0.38 21.51
N GLU A 107 4.92 -0.50 21.18
CA GLU A 107 5.13 -1.86 20.72
C GLU A 107 5.84 -1.93 19.37
N THR A 108 6.47 -3.08 19.16
CA THR A 108 7.09 -3.42 17.89
C THR A 108 6.72 -4.82 17.45
N VAL A 109 6.44 -4.98 16.17
CA VAL A 109 6.08 -6.27 15.57
C VAL A 109 7.01 -6.61 14.40
N ASP A 110 7.41 -7.86 14.32
CA ASP A 110 8.07 -8.44 13.16
C ASP A 110 7.02 -8.94 12.16
N VAL A 111 7.26 -8.72 10.87
CA VAL A 111 6.44 -9.26 9.78
C VAL A 111 7.20 -10.41 9.14
N LYS A 112 6.79 -11.65 9.43
CA LYS A 112 7.50 -12.88 9.04
C LYS A 112 6.73 -13.64 7.96
N VAL A 113 7.43 -14.48 7.22
CA VAL A 113 6.88 -15.28 6.13
C VAL A 113 7.34 -16.73 6.21
N SER A 114 6.39 -17.65 6.10
CA SER A 114 6.64 -19.05 5.79
C SER A 114 6.27 -19.35 4.34
N THR A 115 7.06 -20.19 3.67
CA THR A 115 6.76 -20.76 2.34
C THR A 115 6.33 -22.23 2.43
N THR A 116 6.14 -22.76 3.65
CA THR A 116 5.89 -24.19 3.88
C THR A 116 4.69 -24.46 4.78
N THR A 117 4.70 -23.98 6.03
CA THR A 117 3.68 -24.30 7.03
C THR A 117 3.43 -23.13 7.99
N PRO A 118 2.22 -22.98 8.56
CA PRO A 118 1.92 -21.95 9.55
C PRO A 118 2.41 -22.36 10.94
N THR A 119 3.71 -22.63 11.07
CA THR A 119 4.36 -23.00 12.34
C THR A 119 5.55 -22.08 12.59
N VAL A 120 5.97 -21.95 13.86
CA VAL A 120 7.16 -21.15 14.22
C VAL A 120 8.40 -21.60 13.42
N ALA A 121 8.60 -22.92 13.28
CA ALA A 121 9.71 -23.47 12.49
C ALA A 121 9.60 -23.17 10.99
N GLY A 122 8.38 -22.97 10.48
CA GLY A 122 8.12 -22.59 9.10
C GLY A 122 8.43 -21.12 8.78
N LEU A 123 8.44 -20.23 9.78
CA LEU A 123 8.63 -18.77 9.62
C LEU A 123 10.12 -18.41 9.46
N THR A 124 10.71 -18.83 8.33
CA THR A 124 12.15 -18.68 8.07
C THR A 124 12.54 -17.39 7.34
N ASN A 125 11.56 -16.61 6.87
CA ASN A 125 11.81 -15.36 6.14
C ASN A 125 11.20 -14.16 6.89
N THR A 126 11.75 -12.97 6.65
CA THR A 126 11.30 -11.72 7.31
C THR A 126 11.13 -10.61 6.28
N LEU A 127 9.95 -9.98 6.27
CA LEU A 127 9.65 -8.79 5.47
C LEU A 127 10.09 -7.50 6.18
N ALA A 128 9.90 -7.45 7.49
CA ALA A 128 10.35 -6.33 8.32
C ALA A 128 10.54 -6.78 9.77
N THR A 129 11.50 -6.14 10.44
CA THR A 129 11.77 -6.33 11.86
C THR A 129 11.43 -5.07 12.63
N ALA A 130 10.97 -5.23 13.87
CA ALA A 130 10.71 -4.17 14.83
C ALA A 130 9.90 -3.00 14.25
N VAL A 131 8.84 -3.31 13.50
CA VAL A 131 7.92 -2.31 12.96
C VAL A 131 7.25 -1.62 14.14
N LYS A 132 7.46 -0.30 14.25
CA LYS A 132 6.98 0.52 15.37
C LYS A 132 5.90 1.51 14.91
N PRO A 133 4.61 1.21 15.06
CA PRO A 133 3.55 2.12 14.69
C PRO A 133 3.49 3.42 15.50
N PRO A 134 3.03 4.54 14.90
CA PRO A 134 2.71 5.75 15.66
C PRO A 134 1.40 5.58 16.44
N THR A 135 0.97 6.60 17.17
CA THR A 135 -0.29 6.58 17.93
C THR A 135 -1.55 6.78 17.08
N SER A 136 -1.39 7.13 15.80
CA SER A 136 -2.46 7.15 14.81
C SER A 136 -2.37 5.93 13.91
N TRP A 137 -3.49 5.43 13.40
CA TRP A 137 -3.50 4.40 12.36
C TRP A 137 -2.62 4.83 11.18
N ASN A 138 -1.63 3.99 10.85
CA ASN A 138 -0.75 4.18 9.72
C ASN A 138 -0.69 2.89 8.90
N GLN A 139 -0.80 3.03 7.58
CA GLN A 139 -0.69 1.89 6.67
C GLN A 139 0.77 1.49 6.45
N TYR A 140 1.00 0.18 6.47
CA TYR A 140 2.26 -0.46 6.12
C TYR A 140 2.10 -1.22 4.82
N THR A 141 3.18 -1.32 4.05
CA THR A 141 3.18 -1.98 2.74
C THR A 141 4.48 -2.73 2.53
N TYR A 142 4.38 -3.99 2.10
CA TYR A 142 5.53 -4.85 1.83
C TYR A 142 5.37 -5.56 0.48
N ASP A 143 6.48 -5.65 -0.26
CA ASP A 143 6.54 -6.33 -1.55
C ASP A 143 6.59 -7.84 -1.35
N LEU A 144 5.69 -8.55 -2.02
CA LEU A 144 5.65 -10.01 -2.04
C LEU A 144 6.13 -10.59 -3.38
N THR A 145 6.59 -9.76 -4.31
CA THR A 145 7.18 -10.20 -5.59
C THR A 145 8.21 -11.34 -5.45
N PRO A 146 9.10 -11.36 -4.43
CA PRO A 146 10.03 -12.47 -4.23
C PRO A 146 9.37 -13.86 -4.03
N TYR A 147 8.08 -13.89 -3.68
CA TYR A 147 7.33 -15.11 -3.42
C TYR A 147 6.40 -15.52 -4.57
N VAL A 148 6.42 -14.83 -5.71
CA VAL A 148 5.57 -15.17 -6.87
C VAL A 148 5.72 -16.64 -7.25
N GLY A 149 4.59 -17.32 -7.43
CA GLY A 149 4.50 -18.75 -7.72
C GLY A 149 4.55 -19.64 -6.49
N GLN A 150 4.71 -19.08 -5.28
CA GLN A 150 4.72 -19.82 -4.02
C GLN A 150 3.39 -19.66 -3.28
N THR A 151 3.08 -20.64 -2.44
CA THR A 151 2.08 -20.48 -1.37
C THR A 151 2.82 -20.05 -0.11
N ILE A 152 2.38 -18.96 0.51
CA ILE A 152 3.00 -18.39 1.71
C ILE A 152 2.00 -18.24 2.85
N TYR A 153 2.54 -18.04 4.05
CA TYR A 153 1.84 -17.63 5.25
C TYR A 153 2.56 -16.41 5.80
N ILE A 154 1.82 -15.38 6.22
CA ILE A 154 2.38 -14.16 6.80
C ILE A 154 2.04 -14.13 8.28
N ALA A 155 3.00 -13.81 9.11
CA ALA A 155 2.82 -13.72 10.56
C ALA A 155 3.19 -12.34 11.08
N PHE A 156 2.41 -11.88 12.06
CA PHE A 156 2.83 -10.84 12.99
C PHE A 156 3.40 -11.52 14.22
N HIS A 157 4.62 -11.14 14.61
CA HIS A 157 5.35 -11.72 15.74
C HIS A 157 5.80 -10.61 16.69
N SER A 158 5.48 -10.74 17.98
CA SER A 158 5.99 -9.86 19.02
C SER A 158 6.89 -10.62 20.00
N THR A 159 7.94 -9.95 20.47
CA THR A 159 8.85 -10.43 21.53
C THR A 159 9.07 -9.40 22.65
N THR A 160 8.22 -8.39 22.71
CA THR A 160 8.36 -7.26 23.64
C THR A 160 7.91 -7.63 25.04
N GLU A 161 8.41 -6.91 26.04
CA GLU A 161 8.10 -7.10 27.46
C GLU A 161 7.69 -5.75 28.04
N ASP A 162 6.59 -5.73 28.79
CA ASP A 162 6.10 -4.54 29.51
C ASP A 162 5.83 -3.33 28.59
N ILE A 163 5.30 -3.59 27.38
CA ILE A 163 4.95 -2.56 26.40
C ILE A 163 3.43 -2.54 26.15
N TRP A 164 2.81 -1.38 26.30
CA TRP A 164 1.35 -1.22 26.46
C TRP A 164 0.45 -2.06 25.55
N PHE A 165 0.31 -1.66 24.29
CA PHE A 165 -0.70 -2.23 23.41
C PHE A 165 -0.48 -1.78 21.96
N ILE A 166 -0.59 -2.75 21.05
CA ILE A 166 -0.61 -2.54 19.60
C ILE A 166 -1.93 -3.04 19.02
N GLY A 167 -2.45 -2.31 18.04
CA GLY A 167 -3.54 -2.79 17.20
C GLY A 167 -3.12 -2.84 15.75
N ILE A 168 -3.60 -3.86 15.05
CA ILE A 168 -3.43 -4.14 13.64
C ILE A 168 -4.81 -4.36 13.04
N ASP A 169 -5.05 -3.81 11.85
CA ASP A 169 -6.35 -3.86 11.20
C ASP A 169 -6.19 -3.88 9.67
N ASP A 170 -7.26 -4.23 8.96
CA ASP A 170 -7.36 -4.20 7.50
C ASP A 170 -6.17 -4.88 6.79
N PHE A 171 -5.89 -6.13 7.16
CA PHE A 171 -4.90 -6.95 6.48
C PHE A 171 -5.36 -7.26 5.06
N GLN A 172 -4.53 -7.01 4.06
CA GLN A 172 -4.86 -7.23 2.67
C GLN A 172 -3.64 -7.71 1.88
N ILE A 173 -3.88 -8.68 1.00
CA ILE A 173 -2.98 -9.10 -0.05
C ILE A 173 -3.55 -8.58 -1.36
N SER A 174 -2.87 -7.68 -2.04
CA SER A 174 -3.38 -7.15 -3.29
C SER A 174 -2.28 -7.02 -4.33
N ALA A 175 -2.65 -6.53 -5.49
CA ALA A 175 -1.70 -6.30 -6.55
C ALA A 175 -0.76 -5.19 -6.07
N ASN A 176 0.52 -5.37 -6.35
CA ASN A 176 1.48 -4.29 -6.39
C ASN A 176 1.13 -3.43 -7.62
N ASN A 177 0.01 -2.69 -7.51
CA ASN A 177 -0.28 -1.66 -8.47
C ASN A 177 0.91 -0.72 -8.41
N LEU A 178 1.60 -0.57 -9.55
CA LEU A 178 2.40 0.61 -9.85
C LEU A 178 1.46 1.82 -10.00
N ALA A 179 0.54 2.00 -9.06
CA ALA A 179 -0.03 3.28 -8.75
C ALA A 179 1.16 4.08 -8.23
N VAL A 180 1.46 5.17 -8.92
CA VAL A 180 2.29 6.25 -8.38
C VAL A 180 1.81 6.43 -6.95
N SER A 181 2.69 6.20 -5.98
CA SER A 181 2.39 6.40 -4.56
C SER A 181 1.53 7.65 -4.47
N ASP A 182 0.35 7.57 -3.87
CA ASP A 182 -0.39 8.77 -3.53
C ASP A 182 0.55 9.57 -2.63
N VAL A 183 1.27 10.51 -3.24
CA VAL A 183 2.20 11.38 -2.58
C VAL A 183 1.32 12.15 -1.61
N LYS A 184 1.35 11.74 -0.33
CA LYS A 184 0.81 12.49 0.81
C LYS A 184 0.95 13.96 0.46
N ALA A 185 -0.18 14.66 0.28
CA ALA A 185 -0.27 15.97 -0.34
C ALA A 185 0.96 16.82 -0.01
N ASP A 186 1.96 16.72 -0.88
CA ASP A 186 3.19 17.44 -0.70
C ASP A 186 2.83 18.86 -1.10
N ASN A 187 2.69 19.73 -0.09
CA ASN A 187 2.40 21.14 -0.27
C ASN A 187 3.45 21.86 -1.13
N SER A 188 4.49 21.18 -1.61
CA SER A 188 5.46 21.67 -2.60
C SER A 188 5.27 21.09 -4.02
N ARG A 189 4.11 20.52 -4.36
CA ARG A 189 3.74 20.19 -5.75
C ARG A 189 3.28 21.44 -6.51
N ALA A 190 3.76 21.60 -7.74
CA ALA A 190 3.31 22.63 -8.67
C ALA A 190 1.90 22.31 -9.20
N SER A 191 1.10 23.34 -9.44
CA SER A 191 -0.19 23.22 -10.12
C SER A 191 -0.01 23.38 -11.62
N ILE A 192 -0.50 22.42 -12.41
CA ILE A 192 -0.38 22.41 -13.87
C ILE A 192 -1.76 22.34 -14.49
N TYR A 193 -2.11 23.33 -15.31
CA TYR A 193 -3.44 23.42 -15.91
C TYR A 193 -3.42 24.17 -17.25
N PRO A 194 -4.43 23.95 -18.13
CA PRO A 194 -5.44 22.90 -18.02
C PRO A 194 -4.81 21.52 -18.25
N ASN A 195 -5.36 20.49 -17.62
CA ASN A 195 -5.05 19.10 -17.94
C ASN A 195 -6.37 18.33 -18.05
N PRO A 196 -6.81 17.89 -19.24
CA PRO A 196 -6.08 17.87 -20.52
C PRO A 196 -5.85 19.24 -21.18
N VAL A 197 -4.76 19.40 -21.93
CA VAL A 197 -4.33 20.63 -22.59
C VAL A 197 -4.43 20.55 -24.11
N LYS A 198 -4.75 21.67 -24.76
CA LYS A 198 -4.69 21.81 -26.22
C LYS A 198 -3.38 22.45 -26.68
N ASP A 199 -3.09 23.68 -26.23
CA ASP A 199 -1.96 24.45 -26.79
C ASP A 199 -0.99 24.95 -25.72
N ILE A 200 -1.48 25.50 -24.60
CA ILE A 200 -0.63 26.12 -23.57
C ILE A 200 -0.92 25.52 -22.20
N LEU A 201 0.15 25.10 -21.52
CA LEU A 201 0.14 24.75 -20.10
C LEU A 201 0.57 25.94 -19.25
N TYR A 202 -0.15 26.18 -18.17
CA TYR A 202 0.20 27.09 -17.10
C TYR A 202 0.72 26.29 -15.92
N ILE A 203 1.83 26.75 -15.36
CA ILE A 203 2.52 26.09 -14.27
C ILE A 203 2.67 27.11 -13.16
N LYS A 204 2.07 26.81 -12.01
CA LYS A 204 2.19 27.60 -10.80
C LYS A 204 3.04 26.83 -9.80
N ASN A 205 4.21 27.36 -9.49
CA ASN A 205 5.11 26.78 -8.50
C ASN A 205 5.36 27.75 -7.34
N LYS A 206 5.73 27.23 -6.17
CA LYS A 206 6.07 28.06 -5.01
C LYS A 206 7.47 28.67 -5.11
N THR A 207 8.36 28.00 -5.83
CA THR A 207 9.77 28.34 -6.00
C THR A 207 10.07 28.62 -7.47
N LYS A 208 11.14 29.36 -7.74
CA LYS A 208 11.58 29.64 -9.11
C LYS A 208 11.91 28.34 -9.84
N ILE A 209 11.23 28.12 -10.94
CA ILE A 209 11.48 27.02 -11.86
C ILE A 209 12.76 27.35 -12.63
N SER A 210 13.70 26.40 -12.65
CA SER A 210 14.95 26.51 -13.41
C SER A 210 14.85 25.83 -14.77
N GLU A 211 14.17 24.69 -14.83
CA GLU A 211 14.08 23.87 -16.03
C GLU A 211 12.78 23.07 -16.05
N ILE A 212 12.22 22.89 -17.24
CA ILE A 212 11.10 22.00 -17.49
C ILE A 212 11.43 21.07 -18.65
N ASN A 213 11.26 19.77 -18.42
CA ASN A 213 11.50 18.71 -19.38
C ASN A 213 10.19 17.95 -19.62
N ILE A 214 9.81 17.74 -20.88
CA ILE A 214 8.62 16.96 -21.27
C ILE A 214 9.09 15.70 -21.97
N TYR A 215 8.59 14.56 -21.51
CA TYR A 215 8.88 13.24 -22.03
C TYR A 215 7.60 12.61 -22.59
N ASP A 216 7.71 11.91 -23.71
CA ASP A 216 6.64 11.03 -24.17
C ASP A 216 6.55 9.75 -23.31
N PHE A 217 5.55 8.91 -23.58
CA PHE A 217 5.32 7.70 -22.79
C PHE A 217 6.42 6.63 -22.95
N SER A 218 7.28 6.73 -23.97
CA SER A 218 8.46 5.86 -24.12
C SER A 218 9.66 6.35 -23.30
N GLY A 219 9.53 7.49 -22.62
CA GLY A 219 10.62 8.12 -21.87
C GLY A 219 11.54 8.99 -22.72
N LYS A 220 11.22 9.24 -23.99
CA LYS A 220 12.00 10.13 -24.86
C LYS A 220 11.69 11.58 -24.52
N LEU A 221 12.75 12.38 -24.33
CA LEU A 221 12.64 13.83 -24.15
C LEU A 221 12.15 14.47 -25.46
N VAL A 222 10.97 15.08 -25.42
CA VAL A 222 10.34 15.73 -26.58
C VAL A 222 10.38 17.25 -26.52
N LYS A 223 10.52 17.84 -25.33
CA LYS A 223 10.64 19.29 -25.16
C LYS A 223 11.43 19.64 -23.91
N LYS A 224 12.21 20.72 -23.97
CA LYS A 224 12.99 21.25 -22.85
C LYS A 224 12.92 22.78 -22.87
N GLU A 225 12.64 23.38 -21.72
CA GLU A 225 12.64 24.83 -21.54
C GLU A 225 13.36 25.24 -20.27
N MET A 226 14.16 26.30 -20.35
CA MET A 226 14.79 26.93 -19.19
C MET A 226 13.92 28.09 -18.73
N MET A 227 13.70 28.20 -17.41
CA MET A 227 12.92 29.28 -16.81
C MET A 227 13.68 29.94 -15.67
N GLY A 228 13.22 31.14 -15.29
CA GLY A 228 13.70 31.87 -14.11
C GLY A 228 12.57 32.48 -13.29
N LEU A 229 11.36 31.95 -13.44
CA LEU A 229 10.11 32.49 -12.88
C LEU A 229 9.44 31.46 -11.96
N GLU A 230 8.65 31.93 -11.00
CA GLU A 230 7.82 31.07 -10.13
C GLU A 230 6.61 30.50 -10.88
N ASN A 231 6.10 31.25 -11.85
CA ASN A 231 5.01 30.84 -12.72
C ASN A 231 5.50 30.81 -14.17
N GLY A 232 5.24 29.69 -14.85
CA GLY A 232 5.69 29.45 -16.21
C GLY A 232 4.52 29.13 -17.14
N THR A 233 4.72 29.40 -18.43
CA THR A 233 3.87 28.89 -19.50
C THR A 233 4.69 28.03 -20.43
N ILE A 234 4.09 26.96 -20.93
CA ILE A 234 4.71 26.08 -21.92
C ILE A 234 3.75 25.92 -23.08
N ASN A 235 4.23 26.21 -24.27
CA ASN A 235 3.55 25.83 -25.49
C ASN A 235 3.78 24.33 -25.78
N VAL A 236 2.69 23.57 -25.91
CA VAL A 236 2.65 22.16 -26.25
C VAL A 236 1.86 21.89 -27.54
N SER A 237 1.49 22.92 -28.31
CA SER A 237 0.67 22.80 -29.52
C SER A 237 1.28 21.88 -30.57
N GLU A 238 2.61 21.79 -30.62
CA GLU A 238 3.37 20.95 -31.54
C GLU A 238 3.44 19.48 -31.11
N LEU A 239 3.03 19.16 -29.88
CA LEU A 239 2.97 17.77 -29.41
C LEU A 239 1.73 17.08 -29.98
N ALA A 240 1.89 15.83 -30.40
CA ALA A 240 0.77 14.98 -30.80
C ALA A 240 -0.17 14.71 -29.61
N ALA A 241 -1.43 14.37 -29.89
CA ALA A 241 -2.37 13.96 -28.86
C ALA A 241 -1.85 12.69 -28.14
N GLY A 242 -1.84 12.71 -26.80
CA GLY A 242 -1.26 11.61 -26.04
C GLY A 242 -0.93 11.93 -24.58
N ASN A 243 -0.38 10.94 -23.88
CA ASN A 243 0.08 11.06 -22.50
C ASN A 243 1.55 11.49 -22.47
N TYR A 244 1.87 12.44 -21.61
CA TYR A 244 3.25 12.92 -21.41
C TYR A 244 3.56 13.03 -19.91
N ILE A 245 4.86 12.97 -19.59
CA ILE A 245 5.38 13.31 -18.26
C ILE A 245 6.13 14.62 -18.35
N ILE A 246 5.69 15.61 -17.59
CA ILE A 246 6.38 16.88 -17.41
C ILE A 246 7.17 16.83 -16.09
N LYS A 247 8.48 17.04 -16.18
CA LYS A 247 9.36 17.18 -15.03
C LYS A 247 9.73 18.63 -14.83
N ILE A 248 9.42 19.17 -13.65
CA ILE A 248 9.71 20.54 -13.26
C ILE A 248 10.85 20.49 -12.25
N LYS A 249 11.93 21.23 -12.55
CA LYS A 249 13.09 21.34 -11.68
C LYS A 249 13.18 22.74 -11.10
N ASP A 250 13.23 22.83 -9.78
CA ASP A 250 13.60 24.05 -9.06
C ASP A 250 15.02 23.91 -8.49
N LYS A 251 15.43 24.80 -7.58
CA LYS A 251 16.79 24.79 -7.02
C LYS A 251 17.09 23.57 -6.16
N GLU A 252 16.06 22.93 -5.58
CA GLU A 252 16.21 21.92 -4.55
C GLU A 252 15.73 20.54 -5.02
N THR A 253 14.79 20.49 -5.97
CA THR A 253 14.09 19.25 -6.34
C THR A 253 13.72 19.19 -7.83
N GLU A 254 13.55 17.98 -8.34
CA GLU A 254 12.89 17.70 -9.63
C GLU A 254 11.64 16.84 -9.38
N LYS A 255 10.50 17.26 -9.92
CA LYS A 255 9.21 16.57 -9.72
C LYS A 255 8.49 16.29 -11.02
N GLY A 256 7.95 15.08 -11.16
CA GLY A 256 7.17 14.64 -12.32
C GLY A 256 5.66 14.79 -12.16
N TYR A 257 4.99 15.18 -13.24
CA TYR A 257 3.55 15.31 -13.35
C TYR A 257 3.07 14.68 -14.66
N LYS A 258 1.90 14.05 -14.64
CA LYS A 258 1.26 13.52 -15.85
C LYS A 258 0.37 14.58 -16.48
N ILE A 259 0.49 14.75 -17.79
CA ILE A 259 -0.39 15.61 -18.59
C ILE A 259 -0.98 14.82 -19.77
N ILE A 260 -2.15 15.25 -20.23
CA ILE A 260 -2.84 14.70 -21.39
C ILE A 260 -2.95 15.80 -22.44
N LYS A 261 -2.34 15.60 -23.61
CA LYS A 261 -2.46 16.47 -24.79
C LYS A 261 -3.64 16.01 -25.63
N LYS A 262 -4.55 16.93 -25.94
CA LYS A 262 -5.65 16.74 -26.90
C LYS A 262 -5.21 16.94 -28.34
#